data_AF-A0A0B2R773-F1
#
_entry.id   AF-A0A0B2R773-F1
#
_cell.length_a   1.000
_cell.length_b   1.000
_cell.length_c   1.000
_cell.angle_alpha   90.00
_cell.angle_beta   90.00
_cell.angle_gamma   90.00
#
_symmetry.space_group_name_H-M   'P 1'
#
loop_
_entity.id
_entity.type
_entity.pdbx_description
1 polymer ?
#
loop_
_entity_poly.entity_id
_entity_poly.type
_entity_poly.pdbx_seq_one_letter_code
_entity_poly.pdbx_strand_id
1 'polypeptide(L)'
;PVTTEVWNACYGWINLSVVLPHSISDHFCQHHLVGVNRSKQIRWKVLWCAVVWMIWKTRNDITFNNYEFHLQNLLQGVLFHSKSWIKAYDDSFCYSFAQWSLNTGACILG
;
A
#
# COMPACT_ATOMS: atom_id res chain seq x y z
N PRO A 1 7.16 6.51 -15.57
CA PRO A 1 6.55 7.80 -15.19
C PRO A 1 5.38 7.65 -14.19
N VAL A 2 4.26 7.02 -14.59
CA VAL A 2 3.05 6.89 -13.73
C VAL A 2 3.26 5.97 -12.51
N THR A 3 3.99 4.86 -12.67
CA THR A 3 4.28 3.94 -11.56
C THR A 3 5.14 4.57 -10.47
N THR A 4 6.06 5.47 -10.86
CA THR A 4 6.94 6.18 -9.92
C THR A 4 6.16 7.15 -9.05
N GLU A 5 5.19 7.88 -9.61
CA GLU A 5 4.33 8.80 -8.85
C GLU A 5 3.43 8.06 -7.85
N VAL A 6 2.87 6.91 -8.25
CA VAL A 6 2.09 6.04 -7.35
C VAL A 6 2.93 5.58 -6.17
N TRP A 7 4.13 5.06 -6.44
CA TRP A 7 5.02 4.59 -5.37
C TRP A 7 5.44 5.73 -4.44
N ASN A 8 5.82 6.90 -4.97
CA ASN A 8 6.19 8.06 -4.16
C ASN A 8 5.04 8.52 -3.24
N ALA A 9 3.80 8.54 -3.74
CA ALA A 9 2.63 8.86 -2.92
C ALA A 9 2.43 7.83 -1.79
N CYS A 10 2.56 6.54 -2.09
CA CYS A 10 2.46 5.47 -1.09
C CYS A 10 3.57 5.56 -0.04
N TYR A 11 4.81 5.86 -0.42
CA TYR A 11 5.93 6.08 0.51
C TYR A 11 5.71 7.30 1.42
N GLY A 12 5.05 8.35 0.92
CA GLY A 12 4.70 9.54 1.70
C GLY A 12 3.76 9.25 2.89
N TRP A 13 2.80 8.33 2.75
CA TRP A 13 1.80 8.03 3.79
C TRP A 13 2.35 7.39 5.08
N ILE A 14 3.56 6.89 4.99
CA ILE A 14 4.23 6.07 5.99
C ILE A 14 5.54 6.72 6.43
N ASN A 15 5.81 7.96 5.97
CA ASN A 15 7.05 8.71 6.20
C ASN A 15 8.32 7.89 5.94
N LEU A 16 8.29 7.01 4.94
CA LEU A 16 9.43 6.18 4.59
C LEU A 16 10.19 6.83 3.43
N SER A 17 11.44 7.20 3.70
CA SER A 17 12.38 7.58 2.65
C SER A 17 13.01 6.32 2.07
N VAL A 18 12.63 5.95 0.85
CA VAL A 18 13.13 4.75 0.18
C VAL A 18 13.80 5.16 -1.13
N VAL A 19 15.01 4.66 -1.36
CA VAL A 19 15.69 4.80 -2.66
C VAL A 19 14.99 3.86 -3.64
N LEU A 20 14.48 4.40 -4.75
CA LEU A 20 13.85 3.58 -5.78
C LEU A 20 14.85 2.51 -6.26
N PRO A 21 14.54 1.22 -6.10
CA PRO A 21 15.45 0.13 -6.36
C PRO A 21 15.76 -0.02 -7.84
N HIS A 22 16.96 -0.52 -8.13
CA HIS A 22 17.44 -0.78 -9.49
C HIS A 22 16.70 -1.94 -10.16
N SER A 23 16.16 -2.88 -9.37
CA SER A 23 15.41 -4.04 -9.87
C SER A 23 14.11 -4.28 -9.09
N ILE A 24 13.17 -4.99 -9.71
CA ILE A 24 11.91 -5.41 -9.07
C ILE A 24 12.17 -6.37 -7.90
N SER A 25 13.20 -7.21 -7.98
CA SER A 25 13.59 -8.11 -6.89
C SER A 25 14.07 -7.33 -5.66
N ASP A 26 14.89 -6.30 -5.87
CA ASP A 26 15.34 -5.43 -4.80
C ASP A 26 14.17 -4.66 -4.19
N HIS A 27 13.22 -4.21 -5.02
CA HIS A 27 11.97 -3.61 -4.55
C HIS A 27 11.19 -4.56 -3.65
N PHE A 28 11.06 -5.82 -4.04
CA PHE A 28 10.35 -6.80 -3.23
C PHE A 28 11.06 -7.04 -1.87
N CYS A 29 12.39 -7.13 -1.87
CA CYS A 29 13.19 -7.36 -0.67
C CYS A 29 13.22 -6.15 0.29
N GLN A 30 13.06 -4.93 -0.22
CA GLN A 30 13.07 -3.70 0.59
C GLN A 30 11.86 -3.57 1.54
N HIS A 31 10.78 -4.33 1.31
CA HIS A 31 9.54 -4.20 2.07
C HIS A 31 9.51 -5.08 3.33
N HIS A 32 10.57 -4.96 4.12
CA HIS A 32 10.72 -5.62 5.41
C HIS A 32 11.00 -4.60 6.53
N LEU A 33 10.09 -4.50 7.50
CA LEU A 33 10.30 -3.70 8.72
C LEU A 33 11.22 -4.42 9.72
N VAL A 34 12.34 -3.80 10.06
CA VAL A 34 13.25 -4.29 11.11
C VAL A 34 12.74 -3.85 12.49
N GLY A 35 12.85 -4.71 13.50
CA GLY A 35 12.57 -4.35 14.91
C GLY A 35 11.08 -4.34 15.30
N VAL A 36 10.18 -4.86 14.45
CA VAL A 36 8.75 -4.96 14.77
C VAL A 36 8.31 -6.43 14.91
N ASN A 37 7.21 -6.65 15.64
CA ASN A 37 6.66 -7.99 15.81
C ASN A 37 6.02 -8.55 14.52
N ARG A 38 5.67 -9.84 14.54
CA ARG A 38 5.09 -10.54 13.39
C ARG A 38 3.80 -9.91 12.87
N SER A 39 2.90 -9.46 13.75
CA SER A 39 1.62 -8.85 13.33
C SER A 39 1.89 -7.55 12.54
N LYS A 40 2.71 -6.65 13.07
CA LYS A 40 3.09 -5.39 12.41
C LYS A 40 3.76 -5.62 11.05
N GLN A 41 4.64 -6.63 10.97
CA GLN A 41 5.24 -7.07 9.72
C GLN A 41 4.21 -7.56 8.68
N ILE A 42 3.20 -8.30 9.12
CA ILE A 42 2.16 -8.78 8.20
C ILE A 42 1.27 -7.63 7.73
N ARG A 43 0.84 -6.75 8.63
CA ARG A 43 0.08 -5.53 8.28
C ARG A 43 0.80 -4.70 7.22
N TRP A 44 2.11 -4.52 7.40
CA TRP A 44 2.98 -3.87 6.45
C TRP A 44 2.97 -4.57 5.07
N LYS A 45 3.21 -5.88 5.03
CA LYS A 45 3.18 -6.66 3.78
C LYS A 45 1.81 -6.61 3.09
N VAL A 46 0.71 -6.61 3.84
CA VAL A 46 -0.64 -6.50 3.28
C VAL A 46 -0.84 -5.16 2.58
N LEU A 47 -0.35 -4.05 3.16
CA LEU A 47 -0.36 -2.74 2.49
C LEU A 47 0.39 -2.81 1.15
N TRP A 48 1.58 -3.42 1.12
CA TRP A 48 2.34 -3.61 -0.12
C TRP A 48 1.57 -4.42 -1.17
N CYS A 49 0.97 -5.53 -0.76
CA CYS A 49 0.13 -6.33 -1.65
C CYS A 49 -1.03 -5.51 -2.22
N ALA A 50 -1.66 -4.65 -1.42
CA ALA A 50 -2.74 -3.78 -1.87
C ALA A 50 -2.28 -2.75 -2.91
N VAL A 51 -1.07 -2.18 -2.75
CA VAL A 51 -0.49 -1.27 -3.75
C VAL A 51 -0.25 -1.99 -5.07
N VAL A 52 0.43 -3.14 -5.04
CA VAL A 52 0.71 -3.94 -6.25
C VAL A 52 -0.58 -4.36 -6.93
N TRP A 53 -1.57 -4.82 -6.16
CA TRP A 53 -2.88 -5.19 -6.66
C TRP A 53 -3.57 -4.03 -7.37
N MET A 54 -3.61 -2.84 -6.76
CA MET A 54 -4.26 -1.69 -7.38
C MET A 54 -3.56 -1.21 -8.63
N ILE A 55 -2.22 -1.22 -8.66
CA ILE A 55 -1.46 -0.92 -9.88
C ILE A 55 -1.83 -1.91 -10.99
N TRP A 56 -1.81 -3.22 -10.68
CA TRP A 56 -2.15 -4.26 -11.64
C TRP A 56 -3.58 -4.11 -12.15
N LYS A 57 -4.55 -3.94 -11.23
CA LYS A 57 -5.97 -3.78 -11.56
C LYS A 57 -6.20 -2.55 -12.45
N THR A 58 -5.69 -1.38 -12.05
CA THR A 58 -5.84 -0.15 -12.83
C THR A 58 -5.22 -0.27 -14.22
N ARG A 59 -4.06 -0.92 -14.36
CA ARG A 59 -3.46 -1.17 -15.68
C ARG A 59 -4.36 -2.05 -16.57
N ASN A 60 -4.97 -3.09 -16.01
CA ASN A 60 -5.91 -3.93 -16.75
C ASN A 60 -7.18 -3.16 -17.12
N ASP A 61 -7.72 -2.36 -16.20
CA ASP A 61 -8.92 -1.57 -16.47
C ASP A 61 -8.68 -0.54 -17.60
N ILE A 62 -7.51 0.09 -17.66
CA ILE A 62 -7.15 1.00 -18.76
C ILE A 62 -7.11 0.23 -20.09
N THR A 63 -6.55 -0.98 -20.08
CA THR A 63 -6.31 -1.78 -21.30
C THR A 63 -7.59 -2.43 -21.83
N PHE A 64 -8.42 -2.96 -20.94
CA PHE A 64 -9.55 -3.83 -21.29
C PHE A 64 -10.91 -3.16 -21.10
N ASN A 65 -11.00 -2.13 -20.25
CA ASN A 65 -12.27 -1.52 -19.86
C ASN A 65 -12.37 -0.04 -20.24
N ASN A 66 -11.46 0.49 -21.07
CA ASN A 66 -11.37 1.92 -21.43
C ASN A 66 -11.40 2.85 -20.21
N TYR A 67 -10.81 2.41 -19.09
CA TYR A 67 -10.79 3.20 -17.86
C TYR A 67 -9.81 4.38 -17.98
N GLU A 68 -10.26 5.56 -17.56
CA GLU A 68 -9.40 6.75 -17.49
C GLU A 68 -8.60 6.79 -16.18
N PHE A 69 -7.28 6.88 -16.30
CA PHE A 69 -6.39 6.87 -15.14
C PHE A 69 -6.54 8.12 -14.29
N HIS A 70 -6.85 7.92 -13.00
CA HIS A 70 -6.83 8.96 -11.98
C HIS A 70 -6.05 8.48 -10.77
N LEU A 71 -4.94 9.17 -10.45
CA LEU A 71 -4.07 8.79 -9.33
C LEU A 71 -4.84 8.70 -8.01
N GLN A 72 -5.72 9.65 -7.72
CA GLN A 72 -6.51 9.67 -6.49
C GLN A 72 -7.41 8.44 -6.34
N ASN A 73 -8.00 7.95 -7.44
CA ASN A 73 -8.85 6.75 -7.41
C ASN A 73 -8.03 5.49 -7.10
N LEU A 74 -6.84 5.37 -7.70
CA LEU A 74 -5.92 4.29 -7.39
C LEU A 74 -5.52 4.31 -5.91
N LEU A 75 -5.13 5.49 -5.40
CA LEU A 75 -4.70 5.68 -4.02
C LEU A 75 -5.82 5.38 -3.00
N GLN A 76 -7.04 5.85 -3.25
CA GLN A 76 -8.20 5.50 -2.42
C GLN A 76 -8.48 3.99 -2.44
N GLY A 77 -8.36 3.35 -3.60
CA GLY A 77 -8.45 1.90 -3.73
C GLY A 77 -7.40 1.18 -2.88
N VAL A 78 -6.16 1.67 -2.87
CA VAL A 78 -5.09 1.09 -2.02
C VAL A 78 -5.50 1.14 -0.55
N LEU A 79 -5.90 2.31 -0.05
CA LEU A 79 -6.30 2.48 1.36
C LEU A 79 -7.49 1.58 1.73
N PHE A 80 -8.48 1.48 0.83
CA PHE A 80 -9.65 0.66 1.03
C PHE A 80 -9.30 -0.84 1.11
N HIS A 81 -8.56 -1.34 0.12
CA HIS A 81 -8.17 -2.75 0.05
C HIS A 81 -7.21 -3.13 1.18
N SER A 82 -6.19 -2.31 1.45
CA SER A 82 -5.24 -2.57 2.53
C SER A 82 -5.94 -2.68 3.89
N LYS A 83 -6.83 -1.74 4.23
CA LYS A 83 -7.58 -1.80 5.48
C LYS A 83 -8.47 -3.04 5.55
N SER A 84 -9.19 -3.33 4.48
CA SER A 84 -10.11 -4.46 4.41
C SER A 84 -9.37 -5.79 4.59
N TRP A 85 -8.23 -5.94 3.92
CA TRP A 85 -7.41 -7.14 3.99
C TRP A 85 -6.69 -7.29 5.33
N ILE A 86 -6.19 -6.19 5.92
CA ILE A 86 -5.62 -6.21 7.27
C ILE A 86 -6.69 -6.62 8.27
N LYS A 87 -7.89 -6.02 8.20
CA LYS A 87 -8.98 -6.35 9.12
C LYS A 87 -9.43 -7.80 9.02
N ALA A 88 -9.43 -8.37 7.81
CA ALA A 88 -9.76 -9.77 7.59
C ALA A 88 -8.68 -10.74 8.11
N TYR A 89 -7.43 -10.28 8.24
CA TYR A 89 -6.30 -11.09 8.73
C TYR A 89 -6.07 -10.93 10.25
N ASP A 90 -6.31 -9.74 10.79
CA ASP A 90 -6.02 -9.37 12.17
C ASP A 90 -7.25 -8.76 12.83
N ASP A 91 -7.96 -9.57 13.61
CA ASP A 91 -9.16 -9.16 14.34
C ASP A 91 -8.89 -8.01 15.33
N SER A 92 -7.66 -7.91 15.85
CA SER A 92 -7.26 -6.83 16.77
C SER A 92 -7.13 -5.47 16.09
N PHE A 93 -7.05 -5.44 14.75
CA PHE A 93 -6.99 -4.19 14.00
C PHE A 93 -8.34 -3.46 14.07
N CYS A 94 -8.43 -2.42 14.91
CA CYS A 94 -9.69 -1.75 15.24
C CYS A 94 -9.77 -0.29 14.75
N TYR A 95 -8.83 0.15 13.91
CA TYR A 95 -8.82 1.51 13.37
C TYR A 95 -9.98 1.75 12.38
N SER A 96 -10.62 2.92 12.50
CA SER A 96 -11.59 3.40 11.52
C SER A 96 -10.91 3.72 10.18
N PHE A 97 -11.70 3.84 9.10
CA PHE A 97 -11.12 4.23 7.80
C PHE A 97 -10.51 5.64 7.86
N ALA A 98 -11.13 6.57 8.59
CA ALA A 98 -10.61 7.92 8.76
C ALA A 98 -9.25 7.93 9.50
N GLN A 99 -9.11 7.13 10.57
CA GLN A 99 -7.83 6.98 11.28
C GLN A 99 -6.75 6.38 10.36
N TRP A 100 -7.12 5.33 9.61
CA TRP A 100 -6.24 4.66 8.65
C TRP A 100 -5.74 5.59 7.54
N SER A 101 -6.64 6.37 6.96
CA SER A 101 -6.31 7.29 5.86
C SER A 101 -5.51 8.50 6.32
N LEU A 102 -5.70 8.93 7.57
CA LEU A 102 -4.99 10.08 8.13
C LEU A 102 -3.54 9.73 8.49
N ASN A 103 -3.31 8.55 9.09
CA ASN A 103 -1.97 8.10 9.47
C ASN A 103 -1.81 6.59 9.38
N THR A 104 -1.53 6.13 8.17
CA THR A 104 -1.38 4.71 7.82
C THR A 104 -0.21 4.08 8.58
N GLY A 105 0.93 4.77 8.65
CA GLY A 105 2.12 4.30 9.36
C GLY A 105 1.87 4.06 10.85
N ALA A 106 1.24 5.01 11.54
CA ALA A 106 0.89 4.85 12.96
C ALA A 106 -0.09 3.69 13.19
N CYS A 107 -1.06 3.49 12.30
CA CYS A 107 -2.01 2.38 12.41
C CYS A 107 -1.37 1.01 12.16
N ILE A 108 -0.35 0.92 11.30
CA ILE A 108 0.42 -0.32 11.11
C ILE A 108 1.23 -0.65 12.36
N LEU A 109 1.80 0.38 12.99
CA LEU A 109 2.73 0.25 14.12
C LEU A 109 2.07 0.21 15.50
N GLY A 110 0.82 0.65 15.65
CA GLY A 110 0.04 0.54 16.89
C GLY A 110 -0.38 -0.90 17.16
#